data_AF-A0A195D1G5-F1
#
_entry.id   AF-A0A195D1G5-F1
#
_cell.length_a   1.000
_cell.length_b   1.000
_cell.length_c   1.000
_cell.angle_alpha   90.00
_cell.angle_beta   90.00
_cell.angle_gamma   90.00
#
_symmetry.space_group_name_H-M   'P 1'
#
loop_
_entity.id
_entity.type
_entity.pdbx_description
1 polymer ?
#
loop_
_entity_poly.entity_id
_entity_poly.type
_entity_poly.pdbx_seq_one_letter_code
_entity_poly.pdbx_strand_id
1 'polypeptide(L)'
;MEAKGATSAITIAEQIVGRCLSMCPEKERLMRERAGLLHKYEIDEGMKHMKKPKADPAKIIKCFSRSAAGQVMTDPNMLRPPHVLLSTVRYLFTKIITQTDLDWVLIYDFVFDRLRSVRQDAVIQRVDTVTSILLLEPIIRFHIYAAQRLCERDISEFDAKINSKHLFECIKRLLILYDRQNKNVTNNTEVHKDFEKLALDNSRSEMEAVYILLHIGDCEALKRAFTLPSDLKKSPAIQLATKISLAWYLRNYVCICHLVGQLPPILACAFFCNLQSFRRNVLQIMSSGYNNRVLTFPGQKLQELLFYKDISKIQADCKLFGLTFTNENVLFQKSQFNEQILLANPEMYYTSATLHKFIPKILLECTSNDEC
;
A
#
# COMPACT_ATOMS: atom_id res chain seq x y z
N MET A 1 20.87 -45.92 40.55
CA MET A 1 19.98 -45.59 39.41
C MET A 1 19.99 -44.09 39.25
N GLU A 2 20.94 -43.59 38.48
CA GLU A 2 21.11 -42.16 38.21
C GLU A 2 20.12 -41.71 37.12
N ALA A 3 19.39 -40.65 37.42
CA ALA A 3 18.48 -39.99 36.50
C ALA A 3 19.31 -39.18 35.48
N LYS A 4 19.28 -39.60 34.21
CA LYS A 4 19.82 -38.82 33.09
C LYS A 4 18.88 -37.66 32.78
N GLY A 5 19.33 -36.44 33.06
CA GLY A 5 18.72 -35.21 32.59
C GLY A 5 18.78 -35.12 31.06
N ALA A 6 17.62 -34.93 30.43
CA ALA A 6 17.51 -34.60 29.02
C ALA A 6 17.69 -33.09 28.85
N THR A 7 18.90 -32.67 28.49
CA THR A 7 19.18 -31.29 28.05
C THR A 7 18.59 -31.12 26.65
N SER A 8 17.53 -30.32 26.51
CA SER A 8 16.96 -29.98 25.21
C SER A 8 17.95 -29.12 24.41
N ALA A 9 18.62 -29.72 23.43
CA ALA A 9 19.45 -29.00 22.48
C ALA A 9 18.56 -28.06 21.64
N ILE A 10 18.74 -26.76 21.80
CA ILE A 10 18.22 -25.76 20.87
C ILE A 10 19.02 -25.92 19.58
N THR A 11 18.47 -26.64 18.61
CA THR A 11 19.07 -26.74 17.27
C THR A 11 19.07 -25.35 16.64
N ILE A 12 20.23 -24.70 16.57
CA ILE A 12 20.44 -23.46 15.82
C ILE A 12 20.22 -23.84 14.34
N ALA A 13 19.02 -23.60 13.82
CA ALA A 13 18.76 -23.77 12.41
C ALA A 13 19.67 -22.79 11.63
N GLU A 14 20.57 -23.32 10.81
CA GLU A 14 21.47 -22.51 9.98
C GLU A 14 20.68 -21.49 9.17
N GLN A 15 21.10 -20.23 9.24
CA GLN A 15 20.48 -19.16 8.48
C GLN A 15 20.80 -19.32 7.00
N ILE A 16 19.77 -19.46 6.17
CA ILE A 16 19.92 -19.54 4.71
C ILE A 16 20.33 -18.15 4.20
N VAL A 17 21.47 -18.09 3.51
CA VAL A 17 21.94 -16.86 2.85
C VAL A 17 21.96 -17.08 1.34
N GLY A 18 21.24 -16.23 0.61
CA GLY A 18 21.18 -16.25 -0.84
C GLY A 18 22.51 -15.89 -1.50
N ARG A 19 22.79 -16.51 -2.64
CA ARG A 19 24.03 -16.36 -3.43
C ARG A 19 23.79 -15.77 -4.82
N CYS A 20 22.54 -15.51 -5.19
CA CYS A 20 22.20 -14.91 -6.49
C CYS A 20 22.53 -13.40 -6.47
N LEU A 21 23.65 -13.01 -7.07
CA LEU A 21 24.09 -11.60 -7.14
C LEU A 21 23.38 -10.76 -8.20
N SER A 22 22.50 -11.36 -9.00
CA SER A 22 21.66 -10.71 -10.01
C SER A 22 20.20 -10.57 -9.54
N MET A 23 19.42 -9.69 -10.19
CA MET A 23 17.99 -9.52 -9.89
C MET A 23 17.13 -10.76 -10.24
N CYS A 24 17.67 -11.68 -11.05
CA CYS A 24 17.07 -12.98 -11.39
C CYS A 24 18.15 -14.08 -11.38
N PRO A 25 17.92 -15.24 -10.75
CA PRO A 25 18.81 -16.39 -10.85
C PRO A 25 18.99 -16.87 -12.28
N GLU A 26 20.21 -17.22 -12.64
CA GLU A 26 20.57 -17.68 -13.99
C GLU A 26 19.71 -18.86 -14.47
N LYS A 27 19.45 -19.82 -13.57
CA LYS A 27 18.59 -20.98 -13.86
C LYS A 27 17.17 -20.57 -14.24
N GLU A 28 16.60 -19.56 -13.58
CA GLU A 28 15.28 -19.04 -13.92
C GLU A 28 15.31 -18.28 -15.24
N ARG A 29 16.31 -17.42 -15.45
CA ARG A 29 16.49 -16.66 -16.69
C ARG A 29 16.49 -17.59 -17.91
N LEU A 30 17.35 -18.61 -17.90
CA LEU A 30 17.46 -19.59 -18.98
C LEU A 30 16.15 -20.36 -19.19
N MET A 31 15.44 -20.69 -18.11
CA MET A 31 14.14 -21.35 -18.19
C MET A 31 13.11 -20.45 -18.89
N ARG A 32 13.00 -19.18 -18.50
CA ARG A 32 12.04 -18.24 -19.07
C ARG A 32 12.35 -17.86 -20.52
N GLU A 33 13.63 -17.78 -20.88
CA GLU A 33 14.06 -17.63 -22.29
C GLU A 33 13.60 -18.82 -23.15
N ARG A 34 13.79 -20.06 -22.67
CA ARG A 34 13.37 -21.26 -23.41
C ARG A 34 11.86 -21.38 -23.53
N ALA A 35 11.14 -21.02 -22.48
CA ALA A 35 9.68 -21.12 -22.41
C ALA A 35 8.95 -19.93 -23.04
N GLY A 36 9.65 -18.87 -23.45
CA GLY A 36 9.03 -17.66 -24.01
C GLY A 36 8.25 -16.84 -22.98
N LEU A 37 8.68 -16.86 -21.71
CA LEU A 37 8.00 -16.23 -20.56
C LEU A 37 8.65 -14.92 -20.11
N LEU A 38 9.36 -14.23 -21.02
CA LEU A 38 9.98 -12.95 -20.72
C LEU A 38 8.95 -11.82 -20.83
N HIS A 39 8.93 -10.94 -19.85
CA HIS A 39 8.16 -9.70 -19.93
C HIS A 39 8.87 -8.68 -20.84
N LYS A 40 8.12 -7.75 -21.46
CA LYS A 40 8.67 -6.70 -22.33
C LYS A 40 9.83 -5.93 -21.69
N TYR A 41 9.74 -5.67 -20.39
CA TYR A 41 10.76 -4.95 -19.62
C TYR A 41 12.01 -5.77 -19.32
N GLU A 42 12.01 -7.07 -19.57
CA GLU A 42 13.14 -7.96 -19.29
C GLU A 42 13.92 -8.33 -20.56
N ILE A 43 13.40 -7.99 -21.73
CA ILE A 43 13.99 -8.33 -23.03
C ILE A 43 15.09 -7.33 -23.41
N ASP A 44 16.18 -7.85 -23.97
CA ASP A 44 17.23 -7.05 -24.61
C ASP A 44 16.67 -6.30 -25.82
N GLU A 45 16.88 -4.98 -25.86
CA GLU A 45 16.43 -4.09 -26.93
C GLU A 45 16.86 -4.58 -28.32
N GLY A 46 18.10 -5.05 -28.46
CA GLY A 46 18.64 -5.54 -29.73
C GLY A 46 18.01 -6.85 -30.21
N MET A 47 17.30 -7.56 -29.33
CA MET A 47 16.72 -8.88 -29.59
C MET A 47 15.19 -8.86 -29.68
N LYS A 48 14.54 -7.70 -29.48
CA LYS A 48 13.07 -7.57 -29.40
C LYS A 48 12.32 -8.11 -30.62
N HIS A 49 12.91 -8.01 -31.81
CA HIS A 49 12.27 -8.45 -33.07
C HIS A 49 12.61 -9.89 -33.45
N MET A 50 13.41 -10.59 -32.66
CA MET A 50 13.77 -11.98 -32.94
C MET A 50 12.66 -12.95 -32.53
N LYS A 51 12.52 -14.06 -33.25
CA LYS A 51 11.56 -15.14 -32.91
C LYS A 51 11.76 -15.73 -31.51
N LYS A 52 12.97 -15.61 -30.96
CA LYS A 52 13.35 -16.04 -29.60
C LYS A 52 14.15 -14.92 -28.93
N PRO A 53 13.48 -13.92 -28.35
CA PRO A 53 14.17 -12.85 -27.65
C PRO A 53 14.94 -13.41 -26.45
N LYS A 54 16.09 -12.81 -26.16
CA LYS A 54 16.87 -13.12 -24.95
C LYS A 54 16.60 -12.06 -23.88
N ALA A 55 16.78 -12.47 -22.63
CA ALA A 55 16.68 -11.56 -21.52
C ALA A 55 17.92 -10.68 -21.45
N ASP A 56 17.74 -9.42 -21.10
CA ASP A 56 18.82 -8.55 -20.65
C ASP A 56 19.15 -8.93 -19.19
N PRO A 57 20.35 -9.43 -18.88
CA PRO A 57 20.74 -9.81 -17.52
C PRO A 57 20.62 -8.67 -16.50
N ALA A 58 20.67 -7.41 -16.95
CA ALA A 58 20.53 -6.23 -16.11
C ALA A 58 19.06 -5.80 -15.89
N LYS A 59 18.10 -6.36 -16.63
CA LYS A 59 16.67 -6.00 -16.52
C LYS A 59 15.79 -7.14 -16.02
N ILE A 60 16.19 -8.38 -16.22
CA ILE A 60 15.38 -9.54 -15.82
C ILE A 60 15.29 -9.66 -14.29
N ILE A 61 14.08 -9.87 -13.77
CA ILE A 61 13.83 -9.94 -12.32
C ILE A 61 13.15 -11.26 -12.00
N LYS A 62 13.59 -11.92 -10.93
CA LYS A 62 13.01 -13.17 -10.41
C LYS A 62 11.48 -13.07 -10.27
N CYS A 63 10.74 -13.99 -10.89
CA CYS A 63 9.29 -14.09 -10.72
C CYS A 63 8.92 -14.60 -9.33
N PHE A 64 7.69 -14.32 -8.88
CA PHE A 64 7.17 -14.97 -7.67
C PHE A 64 6.85 -16.44 -7.97
N SER A 65 7.26 -17.35 -7.08
CA SER A 65 6.89 -18.76 -7.17
C SER A 65 5.94 -19.15 -6.06
N ARG A 66 4.86 -19.86 -6.39
CA ARG A 66 4.00 -20.47 -5.37
C ARG A 66 4.73 -21.65 -4.74
N SER A 67 4.62 -21.82 -3.42
CA SER A 67 5.11 -23.03 -2.76
C SER A 67 4.28 -24.23 -3.23
N ALA A 68 4.85 -25.09 -4.06
CA ALA A 68 4.24 -26.34 -4.52
C ALA A 68 4.97 -27.55 -3.94
N ALA A 69 4.30 -28.70 -3.84
CA ALA A 69 4.91 -29.94 -3.37
C ALA A 69 6.15 -30.30 -4.23
N GLY A 70 7.27 -30.59 -3.57
CA GLY A 70 8.54 -30.90 -4.23
C GLY A 70 9.38 -29.70 -4.66
N GLN A 71 8.89 -28.46 -4.51
CA GLN A 71 9.69 -27.28 -4.84
C GLN A 71 10.65 -26.90 -3.70
N VAL A 72 11.95 -26.98 -3.97
CA VAL A 72 13.01 -26.55 -3.04
C VAL A 72 13.13 -25.04 -3.10
N MET A 73 12.49 -24.34 -2.17
CA MET A 73 12.53 -22.87 -2.05
C MET A 73 13.78 -22.36 -1.31
N THR A 74 14.54 -23.26 -0.68
CA THR A 74 15.68 -22.95 0.18
C THR A 74 17.04 -23.01 -0.51
N ASP A 75 17.08 -23.27 -1.83
CA ASP A 75 18.34 -23.29 -2.61
C ASP A 75 19.00 -21.90 -2.58
N PRO A 76 20.19 -21.75 -1.96
CA PRO A 76 20.91 -20.48 -1.88
C PRO A 76 21.15 -19.84 -3.25
N ASN A 77 21.38 -20.62 -4.30
CA ASN A 77 21.65 -20.08 -5.64
C ASN A 77 20.40 -19.50 -6.31
N MET A 78 19.22 -19.84 -5.81
CA MET A 78 17.94 -19.31 -6.27
C MET A 78 17.46 -18.12 -5.44
N LEU A 79 18.16 -17.75 -4.36
CA LEU A 79 17.79 -16.67 -3.45
C LEU A 79 18.73 -15.47 -3.62
N ARG A 80 18.14 -14.27 -3.70
CA ARG A 80 18.89 -13.01 -3.75
C ARG A 80 19.25 -12.55 -2.33
N PRO A 81 20.52 -12.23 -2.03
CA PRO A 81 20.91 -11.71 -0.72
C PRO A 81 20.31 -10.31 -0.47
N PRO A 82 20.29 -9.83 0.78
CA PRO A 82 19.61 -8.59 1.19
C PRO A 82 19.93 -7.35 0.32
N HIS A 83 21.21 -7.11 -0.01
CA HIS A 83 21.61 -5.97 -0.84
C HIS A 83 21.08 -6.05 -2.29
N VAL A 84 20.90 -7.26 -2.83
CA VAL A 84 20.30 -7.48 -4.15
C VAL A 84 18.79 -7.27 -4.09
N LEU A 85 18.13 -7.65 -2.98
CA LEU A 85 16.70 -7.36 -2.77
C LEU A 85 16.44 -5.86 -2.77
N LEU A 86 17.24 -5.09 -2.02
CA LEU A 86 17.13 -3.63 -1.94
C LEU A 86 17.36 -2.96 -3.31
N SER A 87 18.42 -3.37 -4.03
CA SER A 87 18.68 -2.83 -5.37
C SER A 87 17.60 -3.23 -6.39
N THR A 88 17.01 -4.42 -6.26
CA THR A 88 15.87 -4.84 -7.09
C THR A 88 14.64 -3.94 -6.86
N VAL A 89 14.29 -3.67 -5.59
CA VAL A 89 13.19 -2.75 -5.26
C VAL A 89 13.48 -1.36 -5.81
N ARG A 90 14.69 -0.84 -5.61
CA ARG A 90 15.11 0.45 -6.18
C ARG A 90 14.98 0.47 -7.71
N TYR A 91 15.37 -0.59 -8.40
CA TYR A 91 15.23 -0.69 -9.85
C TYR A 91 13.76 -0.65 -10.27
N LEU A 92 12.90 -1.46 -9.65
CA LEU A 92 11.44 -1.45 -9.92
C LEU A 92 10.86 -0.04 -9.77
N PHE A 93 11.25 0.67 -8.71
CA PHE A 93 10.67 1.97 -8.35
C PHE A 93 11.20 3.12 -9.22
N THR A 94 12.46 3.05 -9.64
CA THR A 94 13.11 4.15 -10.40
C THR A 94 13.07 3.94 -11.91
N LYS A 95 12.98 2.69 -12.38
CA LYS A 95 13.07 2.34 -13.80
C LYS A 95 11.80 1.76 -14.40
N ILE A 96 10.91 1.18 -13.60
CA ILE A 96 9.71 0.50 -14.10
C ILE A 96 8.44 1.29 -13.78
N ILE A 97 8.19 1.64 -12.51
CA ILE A 97 6.94 2.33 -12.12
C ILE A 97 6.81 3.72 -12.75
N THR A 98 7.94 4.37 -13.04
CA THR A 98 8.03 5.68 -13.69
C THR A 98 7.78 5.65 -15.20
N GLN A 99 7.65 4.46 -15.80
CA GLN A 99 7.43 4.33 -17.24
C GLN A 99 6.00 4.74 -17.62
N THR A 100 5.87 5.23 -18.85
CA THR A 100 4.59 5.63 -19.46
C THR A 100 4.36 4.95 -20.81
N ASP A 101 5.20 3.96 -21.18
CA ASP A 101 5.19 3.29 -22.47
C ASP A 101 4.18 2.14 -22.56
N LEU A 102 3.59 1.74 -21.44
CA LEU A 102 2.56 0.70 -21.33
C LEU A 102 1.37 1.22 -20.52
N ASP A 103 0.23 0.53 -20.67
CA ASP A 103 -0.87 0.65 -19.71
C ASP A 103 -0.36 0.31 -18.31
N TRP A 104 -0.73 1.13 -17.33
CA TRP A 104 -0.29 0.97 -15.96
C TRP A 104 -0.79 -0.34 -15.31
N VAL A 105 -1.84 -0.97 -15.85
CA VAL A 105 -2.26 -2.34 -15.45
C VAL A 105 -1.12 -3.35 -15.68
N LEU A 106 -0.44 -3.28 -16.83
CA LEU A 106 0.68 -4.18 -17.14
C LEU A 106 1.91 -3.89 -16.27
N ILE A 107 2.14 -2.60 -15.98
CA ILE A 107 3.19 -2.17 -15.03
C ILE A 107 2.88 -2.71 -13.63
N TYR A 108 1.63 -2.59 -13.18
CA TYR A 108 1.17 -3.11 -11.91
C TYR A 108 1.39 -4.61 -11.80
N ASP A 109 0.93 -5.41 -12.75
CA ASP A 109 1.05 -6.87 -12.72
C ASP A 109 2.51 -7.32 -12.65
N PHE A 110 3.37 -6.70 -13.46
CA PHE A 110 4.80 -6.97 -13.44
C PHE A 110 5.42 -6.62 -12.07
N VAL A 111 5.22 -5.39 -11.60
CA VAL A 111 5.83 -4.92 -10.34
C VAL A 111 5.28 -5.71 -9.14
N PHE A 112 3.97 -5.94 -9.09
CA PHE A 112 3.29 -6.70 -8.05
C PHE A 112 3.87 -8.11 -7.91
N ASP A 113 4.04 -8.83 -9.03
CA ASP A 113 4.67 -10.15 -9.03
C ASP A 113 6.13 -10.10 -8.51
N ARG A 114 6.94 -9.18 -9.05
CA ARG A 114 8.36 -9.08 -8.68
C ARG A 114 8.56 -8.66 -7.22
N LEU A 115 7.71 -7.79 -6.67
CA LEU A 115 7.74 -7.44 -5.25
C LEU A 115 7.34 -8.59 -4.33
N ARG A 116 6.41 -9.46 -4.76
CA ARG A 116 6.10 -10.70 -4.05
C ARG A 116 7.29 -11.65 -4.04
N SER A 117 8.02 -11.76 -5.15
CA SER A 117 9.27 -12.53 -5.23
C SER A 117 10.34 -11.99 -4.26
N VAL A 118 10.51 -10.67 -4.21
CA VAL A 118 11.44 -10.01 -3.27
C VAL A 118 11.06 -10.31 -1.81
N ARG A 119 9.78 -10.15 -1.46
CA ARG A 119 9.29 -10.48 -0.11
C ARG A 119 9.48 -11.95 0.23
N GLN A 120 9.27 -12.84 -0.73
CA GLN A 120 9.46 -14.28 -0.55
C GLN A 120 10.92 -14.62 -0.22
N ASP A 121 11.87 -14.06 -0.97
CA ASP A 121 13.31 -14.24 -0.70
C ASP A 121 13.68 -13.70 0.69
N ALA A 122 13.13 -12.54 1.08
CA ALA A 122 13.40 -11.94 2.39
C ALA A 122 12.88 -12.83 3.55
N VAL A 123 11.69 -13.42 3.38
CA VAL A 123 11.09 -14.32 4.39
C VAL A 123 11.89 -15.61 4.52
N ILE A 124 12.28 -16.23 3.41
CA ILE A 124 13.03 -17.50 3.41
C ILE A 124 14.38 -17.33 4.12
N GLN A 125 15.08 -16.22 3.85
CA GLN A 125 16.40 -15.94 4.43
C GLN A 125 16.35 -15.36 5.85
N ARG A 126 15.14 -15.07 6.37
CA ARG A 126 14.94 -14.40 7.67
C ARG A 126 15.79 -13.12 7.78
N VAL A 127 15.68 -12.27 6.75
CA VAL A 127 16.42 -11.01 6.66
C VAL A 127 16.21 -10.15 7.90
N ASP A 128 17.24 -9.39 8.28
CA ASP A 128 17.26 -8.57 9.48
C ASP A 128 16.15 -7.50 9.49
N THR A 129 15.91 -6.95 10.69
CA THR A 129 14.83 -5.97 10.92
C THR A 129 14.98 -4.72 10.07
N VAL A 130 16.18 -4.15 9.95
CA VAL A 130 16.41 -2.88 9.24
C VAL A 130 16.18 -3.08 7.76
N THR A 131 16.79 -4.11 7.17
CA THR A 131 16.57 -4.40 5.75
C THR A 131 15.11 -4.74 5.46
N SER A 132 14.43 -5.46 6.35
CA SER A 132 13.00 -5.75 6.20
C SER A 132 12.14 -4.48 6.18
N ILE A 133 12.46 -3.49 7.02
CA ILE A 133 11.78 -2.19 7.03
C ILE A 133 11.99 -1.47 5.70
N LEU A 134 13.24 -1.35 5.25
CA LEU A 134 13.61 -0.70 3.99
C LEU A 134 12.97 -1.35 2.75
N LEU A 135 12.67 -2.65 2.81
CA LEU A 135 11.93 -3.33 1.75
C LEU A 135 10.42 -3.06 1.84
N LEU A 136 9.82 -3.06 3.04
CA LEU A 136 8.38 -3.00 3.22
C LEU A 136 7.80 -1.59 3.00
N GLU A 137 8.48 -0.54 3.44
CA GLU A 137 8.04 0.84 3.27
C GLU A 137 7.69 1.18 1.80
N PRO A 138 8.60 1.03 0.82
CA PRO A 138 8.27 1.31 -0.59
C PRO A 138 7.16 0.40 -1.11
N ILE A 139 7.11 -0.88 -0.70
CA ILE A 139 6.06 -1.82 -1.14
C ILE A 139 4.67 -1.36 -0.67
N ILE A 140 4.55 -0.83 0.54
CA ILE A 140 3.30 -0.27 1.08
C ILE A 140 2.87 0.94 0.25
N ARG A 141 3.80 1.86 -0.04
CA ARG A 141 3.53 3.03 -0.90
C ARG A 141 3.05 2.62 -2.29
N PHE A 142 3.67 1.59 -2.89
CA PHE A 142 3.23 1.02 -4.16
C PHE A 142 1.79 0.51 -4.12
N HIS A 143 1.41 -0.27 -3.09
CA HIS A 143 0.04 -0.79 -3.01
C HIS A 143 -1.01 0.30 -2.79
N ILE A 144 -0.69 1.34 -2.01
CA ILE A 144 -1.59 2.49 -1.81
C ILE A 144 -1.75 3.28 -3.12
N TYR A 145 -0.63 3.52 -3.80
CA TYR A 145 -0.62 4.15 -5.11
C TYR A 145 -1.47 3.36 -6.12
N ALA A 146 -1.27 2.04 -6.19
CA ALA A 146 -2.00 1.15 -7.07
C ALA A 146 -3.51 1.17 -6.79
N ALA A 147 -3.89 1.14 -5.51
CA ALA A 147 -5.29 1.21 -5.09
C ALA A 147 -5.97 2.47 -5.61
N GLN A 148 -5.31 3.64 -5.54
CA GLN A 148 -5.86 4.86 -6.13
C GLN A 148 -5.84 4.83 -7.66
N ARG A 149 -4.71 4.43 -8.24
CA ARG A 149 -4.46 4.51 -9.68
C ARG A 149 -5.39 3.62 -10.51
N LEU A 150 -5.80 2.48 -9.96
CA LEU A 150 -6.54 1.44 -10.67
C LEU A 150 -7.92 1.13 -10.07
N CYS A 151 -8.42 1.90 -9.10
CA CYS A 151 -9.71 1.61 -8.45
C CYS A 151 -10.92 1.55 -9.40
N GLU A 152 -10.86 2.22 -10.54
CA GLU A 152 -11.92 2.23 -11.55
C GLU A 152 -11.76 1.15 -12.63
N ARG A 153 -10.69 0.35 -12.59
CA ARG A 153 -10.48 -0.76 -13.53
C ARG A 153 -11.39 -1.94 -13.20
N ASP A 154 -11.62 -2.78 -14.20
CA ASP A 154 -12.36 -4.02 -14.02
C ASP A 154 -11.59 -5.00 -13.12
N ILE A 155 -12.31 -5.88 -12.42
CA ILE A 155 -11.71 -6.89 -11.53
C ILE A 155 -10.78 -7.87 -12.26
N SER A 156 -11.00 -8.10 -13.57
CA SER A 156 -10.12 -8.93 -14.40
C SER A 156 -8.77 -8.26 -14.71
N GLU A 157 -8.71 -6.92 -14.67
CA GLU A 157 -7.49 -6.14 -14.85
C GLU A 157 -6.82 -5.81 -13.52
N PHE A 158 -7.61 -5.50 -12.48
CA PHE A 158 -7.11 -5.15 -11.16
C PHE A 158 -8.04 -5.65 -10.05
N ASP A 159 -7.58 -6.66 -9.31
CA ASP A 159 -8.27 -7.12 -8.10
C ASP A 159 -7.86 -6.26 -6.89
N ALA A 160 -8.69 -5.27 -6.58
CA ALA A 160 -8.52 -4.38 -5.43
C ALA A 160 -8.46 -5.12 -4.08
N LYS A 161 -9.11 -6.29 -3.95
CA LYS A 161 -9.08 -7.10 -2.72
C LYS A 161 -7.74 -7.80 -2.56
N ILE A 162 -7.19 -8.35 -3.64
CA ILE A 162 -5.84 -8.93 -3.64
C ILE A 162 -4.81 -7.84 -3.30
N ASN A 163 -4.89 -6.67 -3.93
CA ASN A 163 -3.99 -5.56 -3.63
C ASN A 163 -4.07 -5.15 -2.16
N SER A 164 -5.29 -4.95 -1.64
CA SER A 164 -5.55 -4.60 -0.24
C SER A 164 -5.03 -5.66 0.74
N LYS A 165 -5.18 -6.95 0.43
CA LYS A 165 -4.64 -8.04 1.25
C LYS A 165 -3.12 -7.92 1.38
N HIS A 166 -2.41 -7.71 0.28
CA HIS A 166 -0.96 -7.56 0.31
C HIS A 166 -0.51 -6.28 1.03
N LEU A 167 -1.24 -5.17 0.86
CA LEU A 167 -1.04 -3.94 1.61
C LEU A 167 -1.12 -4.18 3.12
N PHE A 168 -2.22 -4.80 3.59
CA PHE A 168 -2.45 -5.04 5.01
C PHE A 168 -1.45 -6.03 5.62
N GLU A 169 -1.05 -7.07 4.87
CA GLU A 169 0.02 -7.97 5.29
C GLU A 169 1.36 -7.24 5.47
N CYS A 170 1.73 -6.38 4.51
CA CYS A 170 2.97 -5.60 4.58
C CYS A 170 2.96 -4.62 5.74
N ILE A 171 1.91 -3.82 5.89
CA ILE A 171 1.86 -2.78 6.92
C ILE A 171 1.82 -3.40 8.32
N LYS A 172 1.03 -4.47 8.53
CA LYS A 172 1.00 -5.19 9.81
C LYS A 172 2.38 -5.74 10.17
N ARG A 173 3.10 -6.30 9.19
CA ARG A 173 4.48 -6.78 9.41
C ARG A 173 5.42 -5.62 9.74
N LEU A 174 5.32 -4.50 9.04
CA LEU A 174 6.15 -3.32 9.25
C LEU A 174 5.98 -2.75 10.67
N LEU A 175 4.74 -2.60 11.14
CA LEU A 175 4.46 -2.11 12.50
C LEU A 175 5.10 -2.99 13.59
N ILE A 176 5.05 -4.32 13.41
CA ILE A 176 5.73 -5.26 14.32
C ILE A 176 7.24 -5.03 14.31
N LEU A 177 7.84 -4.74 13.15
CA LEU A 177 9.29 -4.49 13.04
C LEU A 177 9.68 -3.17 13.72
N TYR A 178 8.89 -2.11 13.54
CA TYR A 178 9.10 -0.85 14.25
C TYR A 178 9.00 -1.00 15.77
N ASP A 179 8.02 -1.76 16.26
CA ASP A 179 7.86 -2.01 17.69
C ASP A 179 9.05 -2.81 18.26
N ARG A 180 9.61 -3.75 17.49
CA ARG A 180 10.83 -4.49 17.87
C ARG A 180 12.06 -3.59 17.89
N GLN A 181 12.20 -2.73 16.89
CA GLN A 181 13.34 -1.81 16.81
C GLN A 181 13.37 -0.85 18.00
N ASN A 182 12.22 -0.31 18.41
CA ASN A 182 12.12 0.53 19.60
C ASN A 182 12.63 -0.13 20.88
N LYS A 183 12.27 -1.40 21.10
CA LYS A 183 12.71 -2.17 22.28
C LYS A 183 14.21 -2.41 22.30
N ASN A 184 14.84 -2.51 21.13
CA ASN A 184 16.28 -2.72 21.02
C ASN A 184 17.06 -1.43 21.28
N VAL A 185 16.54 -0.27 20.84
CA VAL A 185 17.18 1.04 21.07
C VAL A 185 17.16 1.43 22.55
N THR A 186 16.12 1.06 23.31
CA THR A 186 16.08 1.33 24.77
C THR A 186 17.11 0.54 25.57
N ASN A 187 17.75 -0.47 24.98
CA ASN A 187 18.67 -1.37 25.68
C ASN A 187 20.16 -1.15 25.34
N ASN A 188 20.49 -0.49 24.22
CA ASN A 188 21.87 -0.31 23.76
C ASN A 188 22.16 1.17 23.45
N THR A 189 22.93 1.82 24.31
CA THR A 189 23.45 3.18 24.13
C THR A 189 24.73 3.14 23.29
N GLU A 190 24.62 3.10 21.96
CA GLU A 190 25.78 3.29 21.08
C GLU A 190 25.53 4.33 19.98
N VAL A 191 26.51 5.23 19.84
CA VAL A 191 26.44 6.60 19.31
C VAL A 191 26.73 6.68 17.79
N HIS A 192 26.50 5.60 17.03
CA HIS A 192 26.86 5.57 15.60
C HIS A 192 25.72 5.12 14.69
N LYS A 193 24.55 5.81 14.70
CA LYS A 193 23.47 5.58 13.71
C LYS A 193 22.58 6.79 13.40
N ASP A 194 23.02 8.03 13.63
CA ASP A 194 22.08 9.17 13.66
C ASP A 194 21.39 9.48 12.32
N PHE A 195 22.05 9.29 11.18
CA PHE A 195 21.46 9.56 9.86
C PHE A 195 20.50 8.45 9.38
N GLU A 196 20.88 7.17 9.56
CA GLU A 196 20.03 6.03 9.19
C GLU A 196 18.81 5.93 10.12
N LYS A 197 18.97 6.31 11.39
CA LYS A 197 17.90 6.41 12.38
C LYS A 197 16.90 7.53 12.03
N LEU A 198 17.39 8.72 11.66
CA LEU A 198 16.52 9.84 11.30
C LEU A 198 15.68 9.56 10.04
N ALA A 199 16.26 8.94 9.01
CA ALA A 199 15.53 8.53 7.80
C ALA A 199 14.46 7.47 8.10
N LEU A 200 14.75 6.51 8.98
CA LEU A 200 13.77 5.53 9.45
C LEU A 200 12.68 6.15 10.32
N ASP A 201 13.02 7.13 11.16
CA ASP A 201 12.09 7.78 12.08
C ASP A 201 11.06 8.64 11.30
N ASN A 202 11.49 9.36 10.26
CA ASN A 202 10.58 10.09 9.37
C ASN A 202 9.67 9.14 8.60
N SER A 203 10.24 8.08 8.00
CA SER A 203 9.47 7.03 7.30
C SER A 203 8.45 6.37 8.21
N ARG A 204 8.81 6.12 9.46
CA ARG A 204 7.91 5.52 10.43
C ARG A 204 6.72 6.40 10.72
N SER A 205 6.92 7.70 10.96
CA SER A 205 5.80 8.59 11.26
C SER A 205 4.76 8.62 10.14
N GLU A 206 5.23 8.59 8.88
CA GLU A 206 4.39 8.45 7.69
C GLU A 206 3.65 7.12 7.68
N MET A 207 4.34 6.00 7.92
CA MET A 207 3.74 4.65 7.89
C MET A 207 2.73 4.41 9.02
N GLU A 208 2.95 4.98 10.20
CA GLU A 208 1.98 4.97 11.29
C GLU A 208 0.74 5.80 10.92
N ALA A 209 0.92 6.98 10.32
CA ALA A 209 -0.18 7.80 9.82
C ALA A 209 -0.96 7.10 8.70
N VAL A 210 -0.27 6.42 7.77
CA VAL A 210 -0.88 5.56 6.74
C VAL A 210 -1.74 4.49 7.41
N TYR A 211 -1.23 3.78 8.41
CA TYR A 211 -2.00 2.75 9.12
C TYR A 211 -3.29 3.30 9.72
N ILE A 212 -3.21 4.46 10.39
CA ILE A 212 -4.37 5.14 10.98
C ILE A 212 -5.41 5.50 9.91
N LEU A 213 -4.98 5.98 8.73
CA LEU A 213 -5.87 6.37 7.64
C LEU A 213 -6.46 5.18 6.86
N LEU A 214 -5.71 4.09 6.73
CA LEU A 214 -6.22 2.86 6.13
C LEU A 214 -7.28 2.20 7.01
N HIS A 215 -7.14 2.29 8.34
CA HIS A 215 -8.08 1.77 9.34
C HIS A 215 -8.84 2.91 10.03
N ILE A 216 -9.32 3.87 9.24
CA ILE A 216 -9.96 5.08 9.75
C ILE A 216 -11.20 4.77 10.60
N GLY A 217 -11.29 5.41 11.77
CA GLY A 217 -12.37 5.20 12.73
C GLY A 217 -12.33 3.86 13.49
N ASP A 218 -11.34 2.99 13.23
CA ASP A 218 -11.18 1.74 13.96
C ASP A 218 -10.58 1.97 15.35
N CYS A 219 -11.14 1.29 16.36
CA CYS A 219 -10.73 1.44 17.75
C CYS A 219 -9.28 0.99 18.00
N GLU A 220 -8.81 -0.08 17.34
CA GLU A 220 -7.43 -0.56 17.52
C GLU A 220 -6.43 0.36 16.82
N ALA A 221 -6.79 0.94 15.66
CA ALA A 221 -5.98 1.95 15.02
C ALA A 221 -5.83 3.22 15.86
N LEU A 222 -6.92 3.72 16.44
CA LEU A 222 -6.91 4.86 17.37
C LEU A 222 -6.12 4.55 18.64
N LYS A 223 -6.32 3.37 19.23
CA LYS A 223 -5.55 2.92 20.39
C LYS A 223 -4.06 2.89 20.08
N ARG A 224 -3.65 2.35 18.92
CA ARG A 224 -2.25 2.38 18.49
C ARG A 224 -1.72 3.81 18.45
N ALA A 225 -2.43 4.73 17.78
CA ALA A 225 -2.05 6.14 17.70
C ALA A 225 -1.82 6.77 19.09
N PHE A 226 -2.69 6.47 20.06
CA PHE A 226 -2.56 6.94 21.44
C PHE A 226 -1.47 6.23 22.27
N THR A 227 -0.96 5.08 21.82
CA THR A 227 0.13 4.36 22.50
C THR A 227 1.52 4.64 21.93
N LEU A 228 1.60 5.38 20.81
CA LEU A 228 2.90 5.72 20.20
C LEU A 228 3.79 6.56 21.15
N PRO A 229 5.13 6.45 21.01
CA PRO A 229 6.07 7.33 21.69
C PRO A 229 5.76 8.82 21.46
N SER A 230 6.07 9.65 22.46
CA SER A 230 5.76 11.09 22.45
C SER A 230 6.34 11.83 21.25
N ASP A 231 7.51 11.44 20.77
CA ASP A 231 8.17 12.09 19.63
C ASP A 231 7.39 11.83 18.32
N LEU A 232 6.91 10.60 18.11
CA LEU A 232 6.06 10.26 16.98
C LEU A 232 4.69 10.93 17.06
N LYS A 233 4.09 11.01 18.26
CA LYS A 233 2.81 11.72 18.45
C LYS A 233 2.88 13.22 18.13
N LYS A 234 4.06 13.83 18.23
CA LYS A 234 4.27 15.23 17.85
C LYS A 234 4.39 15.42 16.34
N SER A 235 4.60 14.34 15.57
CA SER A 235 4.66 14.41 14.11
C SER A 235 3.35 14.97 13.53
N PRO A 236 3.41 16.01 12.67
CA PRO A 236 2.24 16.59 12.03
C PRO A 236 1.39 15.55 11.28
N ALA A 237 2.04 14.58 10.63
CA ALA A 237 1.39 13.50 9.89
C ALA A 237 0.49 12.64 10.79
N ILE A 238 1.01 12.20 11.94
CA ILE A 238 0.27 11.38 12.91
C ILE A 238 -0.85 12.19 13.55
N GLN A 239 -0.61 13.44 13.93
CA GLN A 239 -1.64 14.29 14.52
C GLN A 239 -2.80 14.54 13.57
N LEU A 240 -2.51 14.85 12.30
CA LEU A 240 -3.53 15.07 11.29
C LEU A 240 -4.31 13.78 11.01
N ALA A 241 -3.63 12.64 10.81
CA ALA A 241 -4.27 11.34 10.62
C ALA A 241 -5.16 10.95 11.80
N THR A 242 -4.69 11.17 13.04
CA THR A 242 -5.46 10.89 14.26
C THR A 242 -6.69 11.78 14.37
N LYS A 243 -6.57 13.08 14.09
CA LYS A 243 -7.72 14.02 14.05
C LYS A 243 -8.77 13.59 13.04
N ILE A 244 -8.34 13.19 11.84
CA ILE A 244 -9.23 12.69 10.78
C ILE A 244 -9.92 11.40 11.23
N SER A 245 -9.18 10.46 11.82
CA SER A 245 -9.73 9.19 12.33
C SER A 245 -10.73 9.39 13.48
N LEU A 246 -10.46 10.34 14.38
CA LEU A 246 -11.41 10.73 15.43
C LEU A 246 -12.66 11.40 14.87
N ALA A 247 -12.50 12.31 13.89
CA ALA A 247 -13.65 12.93 13.22
C ALA A 247 -14.53 11.88 12.54
N TRP A 248 -13.93 10.83 11.97
CA TRP A 248 -14.67 9.68 11.43
C TRP A 248 -15.41 8.90 12.50
N TYR A 249 -14.72 8.55 13.59
CA TYR A 249 -15.31 7.83 14.73
C TYR A 249 -16.52 8.59 15.30
N LEU A 250 -16.41 9.92 15.38
CA LEU A 250 -17.47 10.83 15.83
C LEU A 250 -18.50 11.19 14.74
N ARG A 251 -18.42 10.59 13.54
CA ARG A 251 -19.32 10.83 12.40
C ARG A 251 -19.35 12.28 11.89
N ASN A 252 -18.29 13.05 12.15
CA ASN A 252 -18.16 14.44 11.71
C ASN A 252 -17.48 14.54 10.33
N TYR A 253 -18.25 14.23 9.29
CA TYR A 253 -17.77 14.24 7.90
C TYR A 253 -17.41 15.64 7.36
N VAL A 254 -18.02 16.70 7.91
CA VAL A 254 -17.68 18.08 7.55
C VAL A 254 -16.26 18.42 8.01
N CYS A 255 -15.88 17.99 9.22
CA CYS A 255 -14.52 18.15 9.73
C CYS A 255 -13.51 17.33 8.90
N ILE A 256 -13.86 16.08 8.53
CA ILE A 256 -13.03 15.27 7.63
C ILE A 256 -12.75 16.01 6.32
N CYS A 257 -13.79 16.57 5.68
CA CYS A 257 -13.66 17.32 4.44
C CYS A 257 -12.63 18.46 4.53
N HIS A 258 -12.60 19.19 5.64
CA HIS A 258 -11.65 20.28 5.86
C HIS A 258 -10.23 19.79 6.15
N LEU A 259 -10.09 18.66 6.84
CA LEU A 259 -8.77 18.14 7.24
C LEU A 259 -8.06 17.37 6.13
N VAL A 260 -8.80 16.64 5.28
CA VAL A 260 -8.22 15.82 4.19
C VAL A 260 -7.43 16.66 3.19
N GLY A 261 -7.85 17.91 2.94
CA GLY A 261 -7.12 18.83 2.06
C GLY A 261 -5.71 19.19 2.53
N GLN A 262 -5.38 18.94 3.80
CA GLN A 262 -4.06 19.20 4.39
C GLN A 262 -3.13 17.99 4.31
N LEU A 263 -3.63 16.83 3.86
CA LEU A 263 -2.84 15.60 3.81
C LEU A 263 -1.81 15.67 2.67
N PRO A 264 -0.55 15.25 2.92
CA PRO A 264 0.42 15.04 1.85
C PRO A 264 -0.05 13.91 0.91
N PRO A 265 0.46 13.84 -0.33
CA PRO A 265 -0.10 12.98 -1.38
C PRO A 265 -0.28 11.50 -1.00
N ILE A 266 0.70 10.87 -0.34
CA ILE A 266 0.61 9.46 0.05
C ILE A 266 -0.47 9.23 1.13
N LEU A 267 -0.56 10.13 2.12
CA LEU A 267 -1.57 10.04 3.18
C LEU A 267 -2.97 10.32 2.63
N ALA A 268 -3.09 11.26 1.69
CA ALA A 268 -4.34 11.48 0.97
C ALA A 268 -4.75 10.21 0.20
N CYS A 269 -3.82 9.57 -0.52
CA CYS A 269 -4.10 8.30 -1.20
C CYS A 269 -4.56 7.21 -0.21
N ALA A 270 -3.93 7.11 0.97
CA ALA A 270 -4.33 6.18 2.02
C ALA A 270 -5.76 6.46 2.54
N PHE A 271 -6.13 7.74 2.75
CA PHE A 271 -7.50 8.12 3.07
C PHE A 271 -8.49 7.70 1.97
N PHE A 272 -8.16 7.99 0.71
CA PHE A 272 -9.05 7.70 -0.42
C PHE A 272 -9.22 6.20 -0.71
N CYS A 273 -8.39 5.31 -0.15
CA CYS A 273 -8.67 3.87 -0.13
C CYS A 273 -10.01 3.55 0.58
N ASN A 274 -10.48 4.44 1.46
CA ASN A 274 -11.75 4.30 2.17
C ASN A 274 -12.90 5.12 1.55
N LEU A 275 -12.71 5.72 0.36
CA LEU A 275 -13.67 6.68 -0.23
C LEU A 275 -15.06 6.07 -0.44
N GLN A 276 -15.15 4.83 -0.91
CA GLN A 276 -16.42 4.15 -1.13
C GLN A 276 -17.23 3.98 0.17
N SER A 277 -16.54 3.56 1.24
CA SER A 277 -17.13 3.42 2.57
C SER A 277 -17.49 4.78 3.16
N PHE A 278 -16.64 5.78 2.96
CA PHE A 278 -16.89 7.16 3.40
C PHE A 278 -18.19 7.69 2.82
N ARG A 279 -18.33 7.65 1.49
CA ARG A 279 -19.52 8.13 0.79
C ARG A 279 -20.78 7.41 1.25
N ARG A 280 -20.74 6.07 1.31
CA ARG A 280 -21.85 5.25 1.80
C ARG A 280 -22.26 5.66 3.22
N ASN A 281 -21.31 5.81 4.14
CA ASN A 281 -21.59 6.15 5.53
C ASN A 281 -22.18 7.55 5.67
N VAL A 282 -21.64 8.55 4.96
CA VAL A 282 -22.16 9.91 5.02
C VAL A 282 -23.54 9.99 4.39
N LEU A 283 -23.78 9.35 3.24
CA LEU A 283 -25.11 9.30 2.64
C LEU A 283 -26.14 8.64 3.59
N GLN A 284 -25.75 7.60 4.34
CA GLN A 284 -26.63 7.00 5.35
C GLN A 284 -26.93 7.99 6.50
N ILE A 285 -25.90 8.69 7.01
CA ILE A 285 -26.06 9.70 8.07
C ILE A 285 -26.99 10.82 7.58
N MET A 286 -26.75 11.33 6.37
CA MET A 286 -27.54 12.40 5.77
C MET A 286 -28.97 11.95 5.46
N SER A 287 -29.17 10.69 5.07
CA SER A 287 -30.50 10.12 4.87
C SER A 287 -31.34 10.13 6.14
N SER A 288 -30.70 9.98 7.30
CA SER A 288 -31.36 10.12 8.60
C SER A 288 -31.50 11.58 9.05
N GLY A 289 -30.46 12.40 8.87
CA GLY A 289 -30.42 13.79 9.37
C GLY A 289 -31.22 14.80 8.53
N TYR A 290 -31.27 14.61 7.22
CA TYR A 290 -31.98 15.47 6.26
C TYR A 290 -33.26 14.81 5.72
N ASN A 291 -33.80 13.80 6.43
CA ASN A 291 -34.98 13.05 6.01
C ASN A 291 -36.18 13.98 5.77
N ASN A 292 -36.60 14.13 4.51
CA ASN A 292 -37.73 14.97 4.12
C ASN A 292 -38.41 14.42 2.85
N ARG A 293 -39.71 14.70 2.68
CA ARG A 293 -40.47 14.25 1.51
C ARG A 293 -40.43 15.24 0.34
N VAL A 294 -40.05 16.49 0.60
CA VAL A 294 -40.15 17.60 -0.36
C VAL A 294 -38.82 18.33 -0.52
N LEU A 295 -38.15 18.65 0.59
CA LEU A 295 -36.91 19.44 0.57
C LEU A 295 -35.73 18.61 0.07
N THR A 296 -34.95 19.21 -0.82
CA THR A 296 -33.77 18.58 -1.41
C THR A 296 -32.49 19.23 -0.92
N PHE A 297 -31.41 18.45 -0.81
CA PHE A 297 -30.07 18.92 -0.49
C PHE A 297 -29.28 19.26 -1.78
N PRO A 298 -28.58 20.41 -1.85
CA PRO A 298 -27.83 20.80 -3.04
C PRO A 298 -26.75 19.79 -3.42
N GLY A 299 -26.81 19.25 -4.64
CA GLY A 299 -25.82 18.27 -5.12
C GLY A 299 -24.41 18.85 -5.22
N GLN A 300 -24.27 20.12 -5.58
CA GLN A 300 -22.98 20.82 -5.59
C GLN A 300 -22.32 20.83 -4.19
N LYS A 301 -23.11 21.05 -3.13
CA LYS A 301 -22.57 21.00 -1.77
C LYS A 301 -22.15 19.60 -1.37
N LEU A 302 -22.89 18.60 -1.84
CA LEU A 302 -22.56 17.19 -1.62
C LEU A 302 -21.30 16.78 -2.38
N GLN A 303 -21.08 17.33 -3.57
CA GLN A 303 -19.89 17.13 -4.38
C GLN A 303 -18.62 17.51 -3.60
N GLU A 304 -18.62 18.69 -3.00
CA GLU A 304 -17.53 19.17 -2.14
C GLU A 304 -17.33 18.27 -0.93
N LEU A 305 -18.39 18.00 -0.17
CA LEU A 305 -18.32 17.26 1.10
C LEU A 305 -17.85 15.81 0.93
N LEU A 306 -18.16 15.19 -0.21
CA LEU A 306 -17.93 13.77 -0.49
C LEU A 306 -16.89 13.52 -1.59
N PHE A 307 -16.17 14.57 -1.99
CA PHE A 307 -15.06 14.49 -2.93
C PHE A 307 -15.45 13.90 -4.30
N TYR A 308 -16.67 14.13 -4.77
CA TYR A 308 -17.07 13.71 -6.11
C TYR A 308 -16.43 14.62 -7.15
N LYS A 309 -16.01 14.06 -8.30
CA LYS A 309 -15.52 14.89 -9.42
C LYS A 309 -16.63 15.45 -10.26
N ASP A 310 -17.74 14.73 -10.33
CA ASP A 310 -18.84 15.06 -11.22
C ASP A 310 -20.18 14.77 -10.54
N ILE A 311 -21.19 15.53 -10.91
CA ILE A 311 -22.54 15.40 -10.38
C ILE A 311 -23.23 14.10 -10.85
N SER A 312 -22.85 13.58 -12.01
CA SER A 312 -23.31 12.28 -12.52
C SER A 312 -22.89 11.12 -11.62
N LYS A 313 -21.74 11.22 -10.94
CA LYS A 313 -21.27 10.21 -9.97
C LYS A 313 -22.13 10.23 -8.71
N ILE A 314 -22.58 11.41 -8.27
CA ILE A 314 -23.55 11.56 -7.18
C ILE A 314 -24.86 10.88 -7.56
N GLN A 315 -25.35 11.11 -8.78
CA GLN A 315 -26.57 10.47 -9.28
C GLN A 315 -26.44 8.94 -9.31
N ALA A 316 -25.29 8.42 -9.76
CA ALA A 316 -25.02 6.99 -9.79
C ALA A 316 -25.04 6.37 -8.38
N ASP A 317 -24.39 7.01 -7.40
CA ASP A 317 -24.41 6.57 -6.01
C ASP A 317 -25.80 6.73 -5.37
N CYS A 318 -26.53 7.80 -5.68
CA CYS A 318 -27.92 7.96 -5.23
C CYS A 318 -28.79 6.81 -5.73
N LYS A 319 -28.71 6.47 -7.02
CA LYS A 319 -29.43 5.33 -7.61
C LYS A 319 -29.03 4.02 -6.94
N LEU A 320 -27.73 3.81 -6.69
CA LEU A 320 -27.20 2.62 -6.03
C LEU A 320 -27.78 2.44 -4.62
N PHE A 321 -27.92 3.54 -3.86
CA PHE A 321 -28.47 3.53 -2.51
C PHE A 321 -29.98 3.77 -2.43
N GLY A 322 -30.71 3.81 -3.55
CA GLY A 322 -32.16 4.03 -3.56
C GLY A 322 -32.61 5.46 -3.24
N LEU A 323 -31.70 6.44 -3.28
CA LEU A 323 -32.01 7.85 -3.09
C LEU A 323 -32.50 8.51 -4.38
N THR A 324 -33.42 9.46 -4.24
CA THR A 324 -33.97 10.20 -5.37
C THR A 324 -33.09 11.39 -5.71
N PHE A 325 -32.72 11.52 -6.99
CA PHE A 325 -31.90 12.61 -7.52
C PHE A 325 -32.69 13.41 -8.55
N THR A 326 -32.93 14.70 -8.30
CA THR A 326 -33.79 15.57 -9.12
C THR A 326 -33.23 16.99 -9.16
N ASN A 327 -33.20 17.62 -10.34
CA ASN A 327 -32.73 19.00 -10.52
C ASN A 327 -31.37 19.25 -9.84
N GLU A 328 -30.40 18.36 -10.07
CA GLU A 328 -29.06 18.43 -9.48
C GLU A 328 -29.02 18.34 -7.94
N ASN A 329 -30.13 17.96 -7.31
CA ASN A 329 -30.26 17.88 -5.86
C ASN A 329 -30.63 16.46 -5.41
N VAL A 330 -30.35 16.16 -4.14
CA VAL A 330 -30.65 14.86 -3.52
C VAL A 330 -31.84 15.01 -2.59
N LEU A 331 -32.86 14.18 -2.76
CA LEU A 331 -33.96 14.04 -1.81
C LEU A 331 -33.64 12.89 -0.86
N PHE A 332 -33.42 13.21 0.41
CA PHE A 332 -33.08 12.23 1.44
C PHE A 332 -34.35 11.67 2.08
N GLN A 333 -34.56 10.36 1.92
CA GLN A 333 -35.63 9.63 2.60
C GLN A 333 -35.06 8.39 3.29
N LYS A 334 -35.11 8.37 4.63
CA LYS A 334 -34.52 7.30 5.44
C LYS A 334 -35.06 5.93 5.06
N SER A 335 -36.36 5.83 4.76
CA SER A 335 -37.03 4.58 4.40
C SER A 335 -36.61 4.01 3.03
N GLN A 336 -36.02 4.82 2.16
CA GLN A 336 -35.60 4.39 0.82
C GLN A 336 -34.12 3.98 0.77
N PHE A 337 -33.33 4.32 1.79
CA PHE A 337 -31.90 4.06 1.78
C PHE A 337 -31.61 2.55 1.82
N ASN A 338 -30.96 2.05 0.78
CA ASN A 338 -30.61 0.65 0.67
C ASN A 338 -29.42 0.31 1.57
N GLU A 339 -29.69 -0.29 2.73
CA GLU A 339 -28.66 -0.70 3.68
C GLU A 339 -27.89 -1.97 3.27
N GLN A 340 -28.39 -2.73 2.29
CA GLN A 340 -27.74 -3.97 1.82
C GLN A 340 -26.47 -3.68 1.00
N ILE A 341 -26.41 -2.51 0.35
CA ILE A 341 -25.21 -2.09 -0.39
C ILE A 341 -24.22 -1.45 0.59
N LEU A 342 -23.03 -2.04 0.65
CA LEU A 342 -22.01 -1.67 1.64
C LEU A 342 -20.99 -0.64 1.13
N LEU A 343 -20.88 -0.47 -0.19
CA LEU A 343 -19.86 0.38 -0.81
C LEU A 343 -20.48 1.22 -1.92
N ALA A 344 -20.03 2.47 -2.02
CA ALA A 344 -20.34 3.34 -3.15
C ALA A 344 -19.53 2.93 -4.40
N ASN A 345 -19.83 3.54 -5.55
CA ASN A 345 -19.07 3.29 -6.76
C ASN A 345 -17.61 3.74 -6.59
N PRO A 346 -16.63 2.98 -7.13
CA PRO A 346 -15.23 3.40 -7.12
C PRO A 346 -15.07 4.67 -7.96
N GLU A 347 -14.22 5.57 -7.47
CA GLU A 347 -13.84 6.76 -8.21
C GLU A 347 -12.40 7.14 -7.86
N MET A 348 -11.61 7.40 -8.88
CA MET A 348 -10.23 7.84 -8.70
C MET A 348 -10.21 9.32 -8.29
N TYR A 349 -9.63 9.64 -7.13
CA TYR A 349 -9.61 11.03 -6.66
C TYR A 349 -8.57 11.90 -7.38
N TYR A 350 -7.39 11.37 -7.71
CA TYR A 350 -6.37 12.12 -8.43
C TYR A 350 -6.29 11.67 -9.88
N THR A 351 -6.17 12.60 -10.83
CA THR A 351 -5.99 12.21 -12.22
C THR A 351 -4.72 11.37 -12.41
N SER A 352 -4.69 10.55 -13.45
CA SER A 352 -3.50 9.81 -13.91
C SER A 352 -2.23 10.67 -13.93
N ALA A 353 -2.34 11.88 -14.48
CA ALA A 353 -1.22 12.82 -14.61
C ALA A 353 -0.78 13.36 -13.25
N THR A 354 -1.72 13.67 -12.36
CA THR A 354 -1.44 14.13 -10.99
C THR A 354 -0.74 13.02 -10.19
N LEU A 355 -1.27 11.79 -10.23
CA LEU A 355 -0.64 10.64 -9.58
C LEU A 355 0.76 10.39 -10.13
N HIS A 356 0.95 10.47 -11.45
CA HIS A 356 2.27 10.28 -12.05
C HIS A 356 3.29 11.33 -11.57
N LYS A 357 2.90 12.60 -11.45
CA LYS A 357 3.76 13.65 -10.87
C LYS A 357 4.10 13.38 -9.41
N PHE A 358 3.23 12.70 -8.69
CA PHE A 358 3.49 12.31 -7.31
C PHE A 358 4.39 11.09 -7.18
N ILE A 359 4.65 10.31 -8.24
CA ILE A 359 5.46 9.08 -8.17
C ILE A 359 6.80 9.31 -7.46
N PRO A 360 7.64 10.31 -7.80
CA PRO A 360 8.90 10.52 -7.07
C PRO A 360 8.67 10.77 -5.58
N LYS A 361 7.70 11.63 -5.23
CA LYS A 361 7.38 11.97 -3.84
C LYS A 361 6.75 10.81 -3.06
N ILE A 362 5.91 10.02 -3.72
CA ILE A 362 5.19 8.87 -3.14
C ILE A 362 6.09 7.64 -3.06
N LEU A 363 7.09 7.50 -3.92
CA LEU A 363 7.87 6.26 -4.00
C LEU A 363 9.31 6.41 -3.51
N LEU A 364 9.86 7.63 -3.47
CA LEU A 364 11.29 7.86 -3.22
C LEU A 364 11.58 8.85 -2.07
N GLU A 365 10.63 9.71 -1.69
CA GLU A 365 10.79 10.69 -0.60
C GLU A 365 9.92 10.31 0.60
N CYS A 366 10.41 10.58 1.81
CA CYS A 366 9.58 10.55 3.01
C CYS A 366 8.91 11.91 3.17
N THR A 367 7.67 11.97 3.66
CA THR A 367 6.98 13.23 3.94
C THR A 367 7.59 13.97 5.13
N SER A 368 8.83 14.45 5.01
CA SER A 368 9.32 15.58 5.79
C SER A 368 8.87 16.84 5.06
N ASN A 369 7.74 17.40 5.48
CA ASN A 369 7.43 18.80 5.17
C ASN A 369 8.39 19.67 6.00
N ASP A 370 9.63 19.80 5.53
CA ASP A 370 10.49 20.94 5.87
C ASP A 370 10.40 21.92 4.71
N GLU A 371 9.24 22.58 4.59
CA GLU A 371 9.15 23.88 3.94
C GLU A 371 8.65 24.85 5.00
N CYS A 372 9.55 25.75 5.41
CA CYS A 372 9.32 26.89 6.30
C CYS A 372 8.14 27.76 5.85
#